data_AF-A0A7C6RRV3-F1
#
_entry.id   AF-A0A7C6RRV3-F1
#
_cell.length_a   1.000
_cell.length_b   1.000
_cell.length_c   1.000
_cell.angle_alpha   90.00
_cell.angle_beta   90.00
_cell.angle_gamma   90.00
#
_symmetry.space_group_name_H-M   'P 1'
#
loop_
_entity.id
_entity.type
_entity.pdbx_description
1 polymer ?
#
loop_
_entity_poly.entity_id
_entity_poly.type
_entity_poly.pdbx_seq_one_letter_code
_entity_poly.pdbx_strand_id
1 'polypeptide(L)'
;NNIEKIYKTNNYKINNNLYLNKEKVFDWPSLGLNNNDSRGFCYGLKSHIAILSDGTVVPCCLDSNGIIDLGNIFEENLEKILEKERTKKIINGFKSRTIVEELCKKCTYKNRFNK
;
A
#
# COMPACT_ATOMS: atom_id res chain seq x y z
N ASN A 1 -3.18 10.67 35.72
CA ASN A 1 -3.51 11.81 34.84
C ASN A 1 -3.79 11.28 33.42
N ASN A 2 -4.81 11.74 32.69
CA ASN A 2 -5.17 11.18 31.36
C ASN A 2 -4.06 11.37 30.32
N ILE A 3 -3.27 12.45 30.46
CA ILE A 3 -2.15 12.79 29.59
C ILE A 3 -1.07 11.69 29.61
N GLU A 4 -0.70 11.15 30.78
CA GLU A 4 0.30 10.08 30.85
C GLU A 4 -0.14 8.80 30.14
N LYS A 5 -1.44 8.48 30.19
CA LYS A 5 -1.99 7.29 29.52
C LYS A 5 -1.88 7.43 28.00
N ILE A 6 -2.18 8.63 27.48
CA ILE A 6 -2.03 8.96 26.05
C ILE A 6 -0.59 8.71 25.57
N TYR A 7 0.43 9.06 26.36
CA TYR A 7 1.82 8.82 25.96
C TYR A 7 2.19 7.32 25.99
N LYS A 8 1.65 6.54 26.92
CA LYS A 8 2.02 5.13 27.14
C LYS A 8 1.29 4.10 26.26
N THR A 9 0.09 4.38 25.77
CA THR A 9 -0.72 3.40 24.99
C THR A 9 -0.79 3.79 23.52
N ASN A 10 -0.67 2.84 22.58
CA ASN A 10 -0.81 3.13 21.14
C ASN A 10 -2.23 3.61 20.77
N ASN A 11 -3.24 2.97 21.32
CA ASN A 11 -4.65 3.32 21.11
C ASN A 11 -5.25 3.76 22.45
N TYR A 12 -5.92 4.90 22.47
CA TYR A 12 -6.50 5.49 23.68
C TYR A 12 -7.90 6.02 23.41
N LYS A 13 -8.90 5.56 24.18
CA LYS A 13 -10.26 6.11 24.13
C LYS A 13 -10.29 7.41 24.94
N ILE A 14 -10.58 8.53 24.28
CA ILE A 14 -10.70 9.85 24.91
C ILE A 14 -12.10 10.03 25.50
N ASN A 15 -13.15 9.70 24.73
CA ASN A 15 -14.54 9.77 25.18
C ASN A 15 -15.40 8.76 24.39
N ASN A 16 -16.71 8.71 24.64
CA ASN A 16 -17.64 7.95 23.81
C ASN A 16 -17.48 8.37 22.34
N ASN A 17 -17.23 7.41 21.47
CA ASN A 17 -16.98 7.61 20.03
C ASN A 17 -15.77 8.51 19.67
N LEU A 18 -14.85 8.76 20.60
CA LEU A 18 -13.63 9.53 20.34
C LEU A 18 -12.39 8.75 20.77
N TYR A 19 -11.53 8.43 19.81
CA TYR A 19 -10.33 7.60 20.00
C TYR A 19 -9.10 8.26 19.38
N LEU A 20 -7.94 8.06 20.01
CA LEU A 20 -6.63 8.43 19.50
C LEU A 20 -5.85 7.15 19.20
N ASN A 21 -5.51 6.94 17.93
CA ASN A 21 -4.63 5.86 17.50
C ASN A 21 -3.32 6.47 17.00
N LYS A 22 -2.22 6.08 17.64
CA LYS A 22 -0.88 6.50 17.25
C LYS A 22 -0.28 5.44 16.36
N GLU A 23 0.16 5.86 15.19
CA GLU A 23 0.81 5.00 14.22
C GLU A 23 2.24 5.50 13.97
N LYS A 24 3.16 4.59 13.64
CA LYS A 24 4.47 5.02 13.16
C LYS A 24 4.32 5.77 11.84
N VAL A 25 4.95 6.94 11.76
CA VAL A 25 5.14 7.65 10.49
C VAL A 25 5.83 6.69 9.52
N PHE A 26 5.36 6.68 8.28
CA PHE A 26 5.97 5.91 7.20
C PHE A 26 6.38 6.88 6.09
N ASP A 27 7.43 6.50 5.37
CA ASP A 27 7.88 7.26 4.21
C ASP A 27 7.05 6.85 2.98
N TRP A 28 6.56 7.85 2.26
CA TRP A 28 5.93 7.62 0.97
C TRP A 28 6.93 6.97 0.01
N PRO A 29 6.52 5.96 -0.77
CA PRO A 29 7.41 5.34 -1.73
C PRO A 29 7.79 6.35 -2.81
N SER A 30 9.06 6.34 -3.19
CA SER A 30 9.59 7.11 -4.32
C SER A 30 10.70 6.32 -4.98
N LEU A 31 10.82 6.47 -6.31
CA LEU A 31 11.91 5.86 -7.07
C LEU A 31 13.29 6.42 -6.68
N GLY A 32 13.36 7.56 -6.00
CA GLY A 32 14.61 8.15 -5.48
C GLY A 32 15.12 7.52 -4.18
N LEU A 33 14.35 6.64 -3.52
CA LEU A 33 14.79 6.00 -2.29
C LEU A 33 15.85 4.91 -2.59
N ASN A 34 16.83 4.80 -1.70
CA ASN A 34 17.93 3.81 -1.81
C ASN A 34 17.52 2.39 -1.40
N ASN A 35 16.34 2.22 -0.81
CA ASN A 35 15.84 0.91 -0.40
C ASN A 35 15.50 0.07 -1.63
N ASN A 36 15.94 -1.19 -1.67
CA ASN A 36 15.59 -2.10 -2.76
C ASN A 36 15.40 -3.52 -2.24
N ASP A 37 14.36 -3.71 -1.42
CA ASP A 37 14.05 -5.03 -0.89
C ASP A 37 13.02 -5.73 -1.77
N SER A 38 13.49 -6.77 -2.47
CA SER A 38 12.68 -7.65 -3.30
C SER A 38 11.97 -8.74 -2.49
N ARG A 39 12.25 -8.87 -1.19
CA ARG A 39 11.55 -9.80 -0.30
C ARG A 39 10.50 -9.04 0.50
N GLY A 40 9.29 -9.59 0.57
CA GLY A 40 8.25 -9.00 1.39
C GLY A 40 6.85 -9.35 0.94
N PHE A 41 5.88 -8.93 1.73
CA PHE A 41 4.47 -9.17 1.49
C PHE A 41 3.71 -7.84 1.45
N CYS A 42 2.64 -7.76 0.64
CA CYS A 42 1.73 -6.62 0.61
C CYS A 42 0.31 -7.10 0.31
N TYR A 43 -0.69 -6.34 0.78
CA TYR A 43 -2.11 -6.60 0.54
C TYR A 43 -2.69 -5.87 -0.68
N GLY A 44 -1.90 -5.03 -1.36
CA GLY A 44 -2.31 -4.37 -2.60
C GLY A 44 -2.67 -5.40 -3.68
N LEU A 45 -3.72 -5.14 -4.44
CA LEU A 45 -4.36 -6.06 -5.40
C LEU A 45 -4.93 -7.36 -4.81
N LYS A 46 -4.80 -7.60 -3.50
CA LYS A 46 -5.43 -8.73 -2.80
C LYS A 46 -6.67 -8.30 -2.02
N SER A 47 -6.57 -7.20 -1.29
CA SER A 47 -7.66 -6.68 -0.44
C SER A 47 -8.22 -5.34 -0.91
N HIS A 48 -7.42 -4.59 -1.66
CA HIS A 48 -7.76 -3.26 -2.16
C HIS A 48 -6.96 -2.97 -3.43
N ILE A 49 -7.44 -2.00 -4.19
CA ILE A 49 -6.77 -1.39 -5.35
C ILE A 49 -6.97 0.14 -5.21
N ALA A 50 -6.25 0.95 -5.99
CA ALA A 50 -6.60 2.36 -6.14
C ALA A 50 -6.86 2.70 -7.61
N ILE A 51 -7.79 3.64 -7.83
CA ILE A 51 -8.09 4.23 -9.13
C ILE A 51 -7.86 5.73 -8.96
N LEU A 52 -6.95 6.28 -9.76
CA LEU A 52 -6.61 7.70 -9.74
C LEU A 52 -7.71 8.53 -10.42
N SER A 53 -7.67 9.85 -10.25
CA SER A 53 -8.71 10.74 -10.77
C SER A 53 -8.84 10.75 -12.30
N ASP A 54 -7.79 10.32 -12.99
CA ASP A 54 -7.74 10.17 -14.46
C ASP A 54 -8.18 8.77 -14.93
N GLY A 55 -8.60 7.88 -14.02
CA GLY A 55 -9.03 6.52 -14.32
C GLY A 55 -7.92 5.47 -14.28
N THR A 56 -6.66 5.88 -14.09
CA THR A 56 -5.52 4.95 -14.01
C THR A 56 -5.65 4.03 -12.80
N VAL A 57 -5.56 2.72 -13.01
CA VAL A 57 -5.59 1.70 -11.97
C VAL A 57 -4.18 1.40 -11.49
N VAL A 58 -3.96 1.51 -10.18
CA VAL A 58 -2.69 1.22 -9.53
C VAL A 58 -2.86 0.21 -8.39
N PRO A 59 -1.79 -0.48 -7.94
CA PRO A 59 -1.89 -1.53 -6.93
C PRO A 59 -2.39 -1.07 -5.56
N CYS A 60 -2.09 0.18 -5.17
CA CYS A 60 -2.50 0.76 -3.89
C CYS A 60 -2.41 2.30 -3.92
N CYS A 61 -3.03 2.97 -2.94
CA CYS A 61 -3.06 4.44 -2.86
C CYS A 61 -1.69 5.10 -2.63
N LEU A 62 -0.65 4.33 -2.27
CA LEU A 62 0.70 4.87 -2.10
C LEU A 62 1.40 5.20 -3.43
N ASP A 63 0.83 4.76 -4.56
CA ASP A 63 1.27 5.10 -5.90
C ASP A 63 0.43 6.24 -6.50
N SER A 64 0.44 7.40 -5.83
CA SER A 64 -0.35 8.57 -6.25
C SER A 64 0.09 9.17 -7.58
N ASN A 65 1.30 8.83 -8.04
CA ASN A 65 1.89 9.33 -9.28
C ASN A 65 1.64 8.38 -10.47
N GLY A 66 0.92 7.27 -10.28
CA GLY A 66 0.59 6.35 -11.38
C GLY A 66 1.80 5.59 -11.94
N ILE A 67 2.85 5.35 -11.15
CA ILE A 67 4.08 4.72 -11.63
C ILE A 67 3.83 3.28 -12.07
N ILE A 68 2.99 2.56 -11.32
CA ILE A 68 2.55 1.19 -11.62
C ILE A 68 1.18 1.25 -12.30
N ASP A 69 1.15 1.79 -13.52
CA ASP A 69 -0.02 1.78 -14.37
C ASP A 69 -0.38 0.34 -14.81
N LEU A 70 -1.56 -0.12 -14.40
CA LEU A 70 -2.12 -1.42 -14.77
C LEU A 70 -3.12 -1.32 -15.94
N GLY A 71 -3.57 -0.11 -16.29
CA GLY A 71 -4.61 0.19 -17.26
C GLY A 71 -5.55 1.28 -16.78
N ASN A 72 -6.43 1.76 -17.66
CA ASN A 72 -7.36 2.84 -17.36
C ASN A 72 -8.83 2.37 -17.48
N ILE A 73 -9.65 2.64 -16.47
CA ILE A 73 -11.06 2.21 -16.45
C ILE A 73 -11.95 2.92 -17.48
N PHE A 74 -11.47 4.03 -18.06
CA PHE A 74 -12.17 4.71 -19.15
C PHE A 74 -11.92 4.05 -20.52
N GLU A 75 -10.90 3.20 -20.62
CA GLU A 75 -10.50 2.52 -21.87
C GLU A 75 -10.90 1.04 -21.87
N GLU A 76 -10.89 0.39 -20.71
CA GLU A 76 -11.21 -1.03 -20.59
C GLU A 76 -11.85 -1.39 -19.24
N ASN A 77 -12.58 -2.51 -19.22
CA ASN A 77 -13.21 -3.01 -18.00
C ASN A 77 -12.16 -3.38 -16.95
N LEU A 78 -12.45 -3.03 -15.69
CA LEU A 78 -11.57 -3.34 -14.56
C LEU A 78 -11.21 -4.83 -14.47
N GLU A 79 -12.14 -5.74 -14.78
CA GLU A 79 -11.86 -7.18 -14.82
C GLU A 79 -10.74 -7.52 -15.81
N LYS A 80 -10.73 -6.91 -16.99
CA LYS A 80 -9.65 -7.11 -17.99
C LYS A 80 -8.31 -6.60 -17.46
N ILE A 81 -8.30 -5.42 -16.83
CA ILE A 81 -7.12 -4.84 -16.18
C ILE A 81 -6.56 -5.80 -15.12
N LEU A 82 -7.44 -6.39 -14.30
CA LEU A 82 -7.04 -7.31 -13.24
C LEU A 82 -6.52 -8.65 -13.77
N GLU A 83 -7.00 -9.09 -14.93
CA GLU A 83 -6.57 -10.32 -15.59
C GLU A 83 -5.25 -10.18 -16.37
N LYS A 84 -4.73 -8.95 -16.56
CA LYS A 84 -3.45 -8.71 -17.24
C LYS A 84 -2.27 -9.37 -16.53
N GLU A 85 -1.27 -9.71 -17.33
CA GLU A 85 -0.06 -10.39 -16.88
C GLU A 85 0.67 -9.60 -15.79
N ARG A 86 0.82 -8.27 -15.94
CA ARG A 86 1.47 -7.41 -14.94
C ARG A 86 0.76 -7.48 -13.58
N THR A 87 -0.58 -7.34 -13.57
CA THR A 87 -1.38 -7.42 -12.35
C THR A 87 -1.25 -8.78 -11.68
N LYS A 88 -1.37 -9.88 -12.47
CA LYS A 88 -1.20 -11.25 -11.97
C LYS A 88 0.20 -11.50 -11.41
N LYS A 89 1.25 -10.96 -12.05
CA LYS A 89 2.63 -11.03 -11.55
C LYS A 89 2.78 -10.36 -10.19
N ILE A 90 2.17 -9.19 -9.97
CA ILE A 90 2.19 -8.51 -8.67
C ILE A 90 1.47 -9.33 -7.61
N ILE A 91 0.26 -9.81 -7.91
CA ILE A 91 -0.53 -10.64 -6.99
C ILE A 91 0.25 -11.90 -6.59
N ASN A 92 0.81 -12.62 -7.56
CA ASN A 92 1.56 -13.85 -7.34
C ASN A 92 2.89 -13.58 -6.62
N GLY A 93 3.56 -12.47 -6.94
CA GLY A 93 4.74 -12.00 -6.23
C GLY A 93 4.44 -11.78 -4.75
N PHE A 94 3.43 -10.97 -4.42
CA PHE A 94 3.07 -10.74 -3.02
C PHE A 94 2.69 -12.04 -2.31
N LYS A 95 1.95 -12.95 -2.96
CA LYS A 95 1.64 -14.29 -2.40
C LYS A 95 2.88 -15.12 -2.10
N SER A 96 3.92 -15.05 -2.95
CA SER A 96 5.19 -15.78 -2.80
C SER A 96 6.25 -15.01 -1.99
N ARG A 97 5.86 -13.92 -1.32
CA ARG A 97 6.75 -13.02 -0.57
C ARG A 97 7.86 -12.38 -1.43
N THR A 98 7.57 -12.14 -2.71
CA THR A 98 8.45 -11.51 -3.69
C THR A 98 7.86 -10.20 -4.21
N ILE A 99 8.58 -9.09 -4.07
CA ILE A 99 8.18 -7.77 -4.55
C ILE A 99 8.71 -7.56 -5.96
N VAL A 100 7.81 -7.46 -6.94
CA VAL A 100 8.18 -7.39 -8.38
C VAL A 100 8.34 -5.97 -8.90
N GLU A 101 7.51 -5.03 -8.44
CA GLU A 101 7.52 -3.63 -8.90
C GLU A 101 8.54 -2.78 -8.14
N GLU A 102 9.30 -1.95 -8.85
CA GLU A 102 10.38 -1.12 -8.28
C GLU A 102 9.90 -0.16 -7.18
N LEU A 103 8.75 0.50 -7.41
CA LEU A 103 8.18 1.38 -6.39
C LEU A 103 7.83 0.61 -5.11
N CYS A 104 7.32 -0.61 -5.23
CA CYS A 104 7.01 -1.46 -4.09
C CYS A 104 8.28 -1.93 -3.36
N LYS A 105 9.38 -2.21 -4.06
CA LYS A 105 10.68 -2.56 -3.44
C LYS A 105 11.22 -1.42 -2.58
N LYS A 106 10.90 -0.17 -2.92
CA LYS A 106 11.22 1.06 -2.19
C LYS A 106 10.20 1.44 -1.10
N CYS A 107 8.99 0.89 -1.15
CA CYS A 107 7.92 1.21 -0.21
C CYS A 107 8.23 0.71 1.21
N THR A 108 8.22 1.60 2.21
CA THR A 108 8.45 1.23 3.62
C THR A 108 7.21 0.66 4.30
N TYR A 109 6.01 0.93 3.75
CA TYR A 109 4.75 0.43 4.31
C TYR A 109 4.70 -1.10 4.37
N LYS A 110 5.31 -1.80 3.40
CA LYS A 110 5.35 -3.28 3.38
C LYS A 110 6.05 -3.87 4.61
N ASN A 111 6.94 -3.13 5.26
CA ASN A 111 7.68 -3.58 6.44
C ASN A 111 6.74 -3.83 7.64
N ARG A 112 5.53 -3.27 7.63
CA ARG A 112 4.49 -3.53 8.65
C ARG A 112 4.01 -4.98 8.67
N PHE A 113 4.23 -5.72 7.59
CA PHE A 113 3.78 -7.11 7.43
C PHE A 113 4.90 -8.14 7.63
N ASN A 114 6.14 -7.68 7.78
CA ASN A 114 7.28 -8.54 8.08
C ASN A 114 7.22 -8.89 9.58
N LYS A 115 6.56 -10.00 9.90
CA LYS A 115 6.69 -10.70 11.18
C LYS A 115 7.80 -11.73 11.09
#